data_AF-A0A377LVV1-F1
#
_entry.id   AF-A0A377LVV1-F1
#
_cell.length_a   1.000
_cell.length_b   1.000
_cell.length_c   1.000
_cell.angle_alpha   90.00
_cell.angle_beta   90.00
_cell.angle_gamma   90.00
#
_symmetry.space_group_name_H-M   'P 1'
#
loop_
_entity.id
_entity.type
_entity.pdbx_description
1 polymer ?
#
loop_
_entity_poly.entity_id
_entity_poly.type
_entity_poly.pdbx_seq_one_letter_code
_entity_poly.pdbx_strand_id
1 'polypeptide(L)'
;MTLSHQGYVKYQPLTDYEAQRRGGKGKSAARIKEEDFIDRLLVANTHDTILCFSSRGRLYWMKVYQLPEASRGARGRPIVNLLPLEANERITAILPVREYEEGVNVFMATASGTVKKTALTEFQPSTFCRYHRGEPERRR
;
A
#
# COMPACT_ATOMS: atom_id res chain seq x y z
N MET A 1 1.90 -8.00 4.61
CA MET A 1 1.23 -6.71 4.85
C MET A 1 -0.25 -6.82 4.53
N THR A 2 -1.11 -6.15 5.30
CA THR A 2 -2.55 -6.06 5.02
C THR A 2 -3.03 -4.61 5.09
N LEU A 3 -3.96 -4.24 4.22
CA LEU A 3 -4.75 -3.00 4.26
C LEU A 3 -6.23 -3.38 4.36
N SER A 4 -6.94 -2.80 5.33
CA SER A 4 -8.38 -2.98 5.49
C SER A 4 -9.18 -1.95 4.68
N HIS A 5 -10.48 -2.21 4.50
CA HIS A 5 -11.40 -1.30 3.82
C HIS A 5 -11.49 0.06 4.52
N GLN A 6 -11.46 0.09 5.86
CA GLN A 6 -11.42 1.32 6.66
C GLN A 6 -10.05 2.00 6.68
N GLY A 7 -9.07 1.50 5.91
CA GLY A 7 -7.75 2.12 5.78
C GLY A 7 -6.80 1.81 6.94
N TYR A 8 -7.03 0.74 7.69
CA TYR A 8 -6.05 0.27 8.68
C TYR A 8 -4.98 -0.58 7.99
N VAL A 9 -3.73 -0.29 8.32
CA VAL A 9 -2.57 -0.97 7.75
C VAL A 9 -1.71 -1.59 8.83
N LYS A 10 -1.15 -2.77 8.53
CA LYS A 10 -0.16 -3.47 9.35
C LYS A 10 0.70 -4.42 8.52
N TYR A 11 1.81 -4.85 9.10
CA TYR A 11 2.53 -6.04 8.65
C TYR A 11 2.66 -7.05 9.80
N GLN A 12 2.94 -8.29 9.43
CA GLN A 12 3.21 -9.38 10.37
C GLN A 12 4.13 -10.38 9.66
N PRO A 13 4.98 -11.11 10.41
CA PRO A 13 5.75 -12.22 9.86
C PRO A 13 4.85 -13.28 9.21
N LEU A 14 5.33 -13.91 8.13
CA LEU A 14 4.56 -14.93 7.42
C LEU A 14 4.32 -16.18 8.29
N THR A 15 5.29 -16.55 9.12
CA THR A 15 5.19 -17.64 10.09
C THR A 15 3.98 -17.48 11.02
N ASP A 16 3.72 -16.25 11.45
CA ASP A 16 2.62 -15.92 12.36
C ASP A 16 1.26 -15.89 11.65
N TYR A 17 1.26 -15.73 10.32
CA TYR A 17 0.05 -15.84 9.51
C TYR A 17 -0.36 -17.30 9.28
N GLU A 18 0.61 -18.19 9.10
CA GLU A 18 0.37 -19.63 8.87
C GLU A 18 0.00 -20.40 10.15
N ALA A 19 0.46 -19.94 11.32
CA ALA A 19 0.41 -20.65 12.61
C ALA A 19 -1.00 -20.89 13.20
N GLN A 20 -2.07 -20.85 12.42
CA GLN A 20 -3.42 -21.19 12.89
C GLN A 20 -4.11 -22.20 11.97
N ARG A 21 -3.67 -23.47 12.06
CA ARG A 21 -4.44 -24.64 11.60
C ARG A 21 -5.83 -24.57 12.27
N ARG A 22 -6.89 -24.34 11.49
CA ARG A 22 -8.27 -24.34 12.02
C ARG A 22 -8.67 -25.75 12.42
N GLY A 23 -8.84 -25.98 13.72
CA GLY A 23 -9.70 -27.02 14.27
C GLY A 23 -10.76 -26.38 15.16
N GLY A 24 -11.95 -26.11 14.61
CA GLY A 24 -13.12 -25.67 15.38
C GLY A 24 -14.00 -24.63 14.69
N LYS A 25 -15.07 -25.07 14.03
CA LYS A 25 -16.27 -24.24 13.81
C LYS A 25 -16.98 -24.12 15.16
N GLY A 26 -16.94 -22.96 15.82
CA GLY A 26 -17.52 -22.77 17.16
C GLY A 26 -18.11 -21.37 17.38
N LYS A 27 -19.42 -21.27 17.09
CA LYS A 27 -20.47 -20.35 17.60
C LYS A 27 -20.08 -19.04 18.30
N SER A 28 -20.47 -17.91 17.70
CA SER A 28 -21.05 -16.69 18.30
C SER A 28 -21.50 -15.77 17.16
N ALA A 29 -22.78 -15.77 16.73
CA ALA A 29 -23.91 -15.05 17.33
C ALA A 29 -23.72 -13.51 17.40
N ALA A 30 -24.31 -12.84 16.40
CA ALA A 30 -24.83 -11.48 16.41
C ALA A 30 -23.99 -10.33 17.01
N ARG A 31 -23.32 -9.58 16.14
CA ARG A 31 -23.46 -8.10 16.00
C ARG A 31 -22.76 -7.70 14.71
N ILE A 32 -23.52 -7.62 13.62
CA ILE A 32 -23.09 -6.96 12.38
C ILE A 32 -22.98 -5.46 12.70
N LYS A 33 -21.89 -5.05 13.35
CA LYS A 33 -21.28 -3.74 13.11
C LYS A 33 -20.42 -3.99 11.88
N GLU A 34 -20.71 -3.28 10.79
CA GLU A 34 -19.97 -3.28 9.52
C GLU A 34 -18.52 -3.78 9.72
N GLU A 35 -18.30 -5.06 9.43
CA GLU A 35 -17.02 -5.70 9.72
C GLU A 35 -15.98 -5.09 8.78
N ASP A 36 -14.94 -4.49 9.36
CA ASP A 36 -13.78 -4.03 8.58
C ASP A 36 -13.09 -5.26 8.00
N PHE A 37 -13.12 -5.40 6.68
CA PHE A 37 -12.55 -6.53 5.96
C PHE A 37 -11.21 -6.13 5.32
N ILE A 38 -10.40 -7.13 4.98
CA ILE A 38 -9.12 -6.91 4.30
C ILE A 38 -9.38 -6.61 2.82
N ASP A 39 -9.02 -5.41 2.37
CA ASP A 39 -9.14 -4.97 0.97
C ASP A 39 -7.89 -5.32 0.15
N ARG A 40 -6.71 -5.34 0.80
CA ARG A 40 -5.44 -5.75 0.19
C ARG A 40 -4.63 -6.64 1.13
N LEU A 41 -4.11 -7.74 0.58
CA LEU A 41 -3.13 -8.59 1.23
C LEU A 41 -1.93 -8.75 0.30
N LEU A 42 -0.74 -8.40 0.80
CA LEU A 42 0.50 -8.38 0.02
C LEU A 42 1.59 -9.13 0.79
N VAL A 43 2.32 -10.01 0.11
CA VAL A 43 3.55 -10.62 0.62
C VAL A 43 4.72 -9.76 0.13
N ALA A 44 5.52 -9.26 1.06
CA ALA A 44 6.66 -8.37 0.79
C ALA A 44 7.69 -8.50 1.91
N ASN A 45 8.95 -8.20 1.60
CA ASN A 45 10.00 -8.09 2.61
C ASN A 45 9.87 -6.78 3.39
N THR A 46 10.38 -6.75 4.61
CA THR A 46 10.36 -5.54 5.47
C THR A 46 11.10 -4.35 4.86
N HIS A 47 12.11 -4.61 4.01
CA HIS A 47 12.91 -3.58 3.34
C HIS A 47 12.38 -3.17 1.97
N ASP A 48 11.33 -3.83 1.48
CA ASP A 48 10.66 -3.44 0.24
C ASP A 48 10.03 -2.05 0.43
N THR A 49 9.92 -1.32 -0.67
CA THR A 49 9.22 -0.03 -0.71
C THR A 49 7.76 -0.30 -1.07
N ILE A 50 6.82 0.37 -0.42
CA ILE A 50 5.42 0.38 -0.86
C ILE A 50 5.12 1.73 -1.51
N LEU A 51 4.59 1.68 -2.73
CA LEU A 51 4.07 2.83 -3.45
C LEU A 51 2.57 2.94 -3.15
N CYS A 52 2.17 4.03 -2.50
CA CYS A 52 0.79 4.30 -2.11
C CYS A 52 0.21 5.38 -3.02
N PHE A 53 -0.71 4.98 -3.90
CA PHE A 53 -1.40 5.87 -4.83
C PHE A 53 -2.71 6.35 -4.20
N SER A 54 -2.97 7.65 -4.26
CA SER A 54 -4.16 8.25 -3.68
C SER A 54 -5.25 8.58 -4.71
N SER A 55 -6.47 8.81 -4.22
CA SER A 55 -7.60 9.27 -5.02
C SER A 55 -7.42 10.66 -5.63
N ARG A 56 -6.41 11.42 -5.17
CA ARG A 56 -6.02 12.72 -5.74
C ARG A 56 -4.91 12.58 -6.79
N GLY A 57 -4.50 11.35 -7.12
CA GLY A 57 -3.41 11.10 -8.08
C GLY A 57 -2.02 11.37 -7.51
N ARG A 58 -1.88 11.46 -6.18
CA ARG A 58 -0.58 11.63 -5.51
C ARG A 58 0.06 10.28 -5.24
N LEU A 59 1.38 10.27 -5.26
CA LEU A 59 2.19 9.13 -4.86
C LEU A 59 2.87 9.44 -3.53
N TYR A 60 2.79 8.48 -2.62
CA TYR A 60 3.59 8.41 -1.41
C TYR A 60 4.40 7.12 -1.43
N TRP A 61 5.56 7.12 -0.79
CA TRP A 61 6.34 5.90 -0.59
C TRP A 61 6.79 5.78 0.86
N MET A 62 6.86 4.55 1.34
CA MET A 62 7.46 4.21 2.62
C MET A 62 8.02 2.79 2.58
N LYS A 63 8.91 2.46 3.50
CA LYS A 63 9.40 1.09 3.68
C LYS A 63 8.38 0.27 4.46
N VAL A 64 8.27 -1.02 4.16
CA VAL A 64 7.33 -1.93 4.86
C VAL A 64 7.56 -1.92 6.38
N TYR A 65 8.82 -1.88 6.84
CA TYR A 65 9.14 -1.83 8.28
C TYR A 65 8.62 -0.57 9.00
N GLN A 66 8.27 0.49 8.27
CA GLN A 66 7.69 1.71 8.85
C GLN A 66 6.20 1.55 9.18
N LEU A 67 5.56 0.51 8.66
CA LEU A 67 4.20 0.13 9.07
C LEU A 67 4.21 -0.42 10.49
N PRO A 68 3.07 -0.44 11.21
CA PRO A 68 3.02 -1.13 12.49
C PRO A 68 3.09 -2.64 12.30
N GLU A 69 4.01 -3.29 13.01
CA GLU A 69 3.97 -4.74 13.21
C GLU A 69 2.83 -5.06 14.17
N ALA A 70 1.92 -5.96 13.78
CA ALA A 70 0.79 -6.30 14.61
C ALA A 70 0.27 -7.71 14.33
N SER A 71 -0.19 -8.39 15.38
CA SER A 71 -0.74 -9.74 15.28
C SER A 71 -1.96 -9.81 14.36
N ARG A 72 -2.33 -11.03 13.96
CA ARG A 72 -3.46 -11.28 13.04
C ARG A 72 -4.78 -10.66 13.51
N GLY A 73 -5.07 -10.69 14.81
CA GLY A 73 -6.30 -10.12 15.40
C GLY A 73 -6.27 -8.61 15.64
N ALA A 74 -5.08 -7.98 15.66
CA ALA A 74 -4.96 -6.55 15.83
C ALA A 74 -5.33 -5.79 14.54
N ARG A 75 -5.93 -4.60 14.63
CA ARG A 75 -6.34 -3.85 13.42
C ARG A 75 -5.17 -3.20 12.67
N GLY A 76 -4.12 -2.80 13.38
CA GLY A 76 -3.05 -1.97 12.81
C GLY A 76 -3.27 -0.48 13.11
N ARG A 77 -2.72 0.40 12.26
CA ARG A 77 -2.90 1.86 12.39
C ARG A 77 -3.60 2.43 11.16
N PRO A 78 -4.42 3.49 11.29
CA PRO A 78 -4.97 4.20 10.13
C PRO A 78 -3.84 4.72 9.22
N ILE A 79 -3.92 4.46 7.92
CA ILE A 79 -2.90 4.87 6.94
C ILE A 79 -2.77 6.40 6.82
N VAL A 80 -3.87 7.12 7.09
CA VAL A 80 -3.92 8.60 7.18
C VAL A 80 -3.00 9.17 8.28
N ASN A 81 -2.66 8.36 9.30
CA ASN A 81 -1.74 8.79 10.36
C ASN A 81 -0.27 8.53 9.99
N LEU A 82 -0.02 7.79 8.92
CA LEU A 82 1.33 7.45 8.45
C LEU A 82 1.76 8.28 7.25
N LEU A 83 0.79 8.83 6.51
CA LEU A 83 1.01 9.61 5.29
C LEU A 83 0.34 10.98 5.41
N PRO A 84 0.96 12.05 4.89
CA PRO A 84 0.37 13.38 4.90
C PRO A 84 -0.70 13.49 3.80
N LEU A 85 -1.87 12.88 4.05
CA LEU A 85 -3.03 12.92 3.18
C LEU A 85 -3.86 14.17 3.43
N GLU A 86 -4.42 14.75 2.37
CA GLU A 86 -5.37 15.85 2.47
C GLU A 86 -6.76 15.39 2.93
N ALA A 87 -7.61 16.36 3.29
CA ALA A 87 -9.00 16.06 3.61
C ALA A 87 -9.70 15.35 2.44
N ASN A 88 -10.37 14.23 2.76
CA ASN A 88 -11.06 13.34 1.81
C ASN A 88 -10.12 12.66 0.78
N GLU A 89 -8.81 12.68 0.99
CA GLU A 89 -7.86 11.88 0.22
C GLU A 89 -7.78 10.47 0.81
N ARG A 90 -7.96 9.46 -0.04
CA ARG A 90 -7.82 8.05 0.35
C ARG A 90 -6.78 7.35 -0.50
N ILE A 91 -6.15 6.31 0.03
CA ILE A 91 -5.30 5.41 -0.75
C ILE A 91 -6.18 4.49 -1.60
N THR A 92 -5.93 4.45 -2.90
CA THR A 92 -6.67 3.64 -3.87
C THR A 92 -5.91 2.38 -4.29
N ALA A 93 -4.58 2.43 -4.25
CA ALA A 93 -3.72 1.29 -4.56
C ALA A 93 -2.43 1.31 -3.74
N ILE A 94 -1.93 0.12 -3.41
CA ILE A 94 -0.61 -0.07 -2.81
C ILE A 94 0.14 -1.10 -3.66
N LEU A 95 1.34 -0.75 -4.13
CA LEU A 95 2.21 -1.63 -4.91
C LEU A 95 3.52 -1.85 -4.13
N PRO A 96 3.84 -3.09 -3.73
CA PRO A 96 5.15 -3.40 -3.19
C PRO A 96 6.19 -3.44 -4.32
N VAL A 97 7.34 -2.79 -4.09
CA VAL A 97 8.44 -2.66 -5.03
C VAL A 97 9.73 -3.01 -4.29
N ARG A 98 10.29 -4.17 -4.66
CA ARG A 98 11.61 -4.62 -4.21
C ARG A 98 12.71 -3.92 -5.00
N GLU A 99 12.59 -3.95 -6.32
CA GLU A 99 13.51 -3.36 -7.29
C GLU A 99 12.73 -2.57 -8.35
N TYR A 100 13.30 -1.46 -8.82
CA TYR A 100 12.71 -0.63 -9.87
C TYR A 100 13.14 -1.17 -11.23
N GLU A 101 12.54 -2.27 -11.65
CA GLU A 101 12.92 -3.01 -12.86
C GLU A 101 12.57 -2.25 -14.15
N GLU A 102 13.49 -2.24 -15.11
CA GLU A 102 13.24 -1.72 -16.46
C GLU A 102 12.21 -2.60 -17.20
N GLY A 103 11.44 -2.01 -18.12
CA GLY A 103 10.39 -2.72 -18.84
C GLY A 103 9.10 -2.96 -18.03
N VAL A 104 9.15 -2.86 -16.70
CA VAL A 104 7.95 -2.86 -15.83
C VAL A 104 7.32 -1.47 -15.84
N ASN A 105 5.98 -1.44 -15.88
CA ASN A 105 5.22 -0.20 -15.95
C ASN A 105 4.10 -0.19 -14.91
N VAL A 106 3.84 0.98 -14.33
CA VAL A 106 2.64 1.25 -13.55
C VAL A 106 1.57 1.79 -14.50
N PHE A 107 0.44 1.09 -14.54
CA PHE A 107 -0.74 1.48 -15.30
C PHE A 107 -1.80 2.06 -14.36
N MET A 108 -2.28 3.26 -14.67
CA MET A 108 -3.24 4.00 -13.87
C MET A 108 -4.46 4.35 -14.73
N ALA A 109 -5.64 4.36 -14.11
CA ALA A 109 -6.89 4.77 -14.72
C ALA A 109 -7.65 5.73 -13.78
N THR A 110 -8.27 6.76 -14.35
CA THR A 110 -9.10 7.72 -13.62
C THR A 110 -10.58 7.45 -13.85
N ALA A 111 -11.44 7.97 -12.97
CA ALA A 111 -12.89 7.86 -13.11
C ALA A 111 -13.43 8.56 -14.39
N SER A 112 -12.71 9.54 -14.93
CA SER A 112 -13.05 10.23 -16.19
C SER A 112 -12.61 9.47 -17.45
N GLY A 113 -12.07 8.25 -17.30
CA GLY A 113 -11.64 7.41 -18.42
C GLY A 113 -10.25 7.71 -18.96
N THR A 114 -9.48 8.60 -18.31
CA THR A 114 -8.09 8.86 -18.68
C THR A 114 -7.19 7.77 -18.13
N VAL A 115 -6.32 7.22 -18.98
CA VAL A 115 -5.31 6.23 -18.59
C VAL A 115 -3.91 6.77 -18.74
N LYS A 116 -3.00 6.34 -17.87
CA LYS A 116 -1.57 6.70 -17.93
C LYS A 116 -0.73 5.47 -17.63
N LYS A 117 0.28 5.23 -18.47
CA LYS A 117 1.31 4.22 -18.28
C LYS A 117 2.64 4.93 -18.03
N THR A 118 3.36 4.54 -16.99
CA THR A 118 4.64 5.15 -16.62
C THR A 118 5.62 4.05 -16.20
N ALA A 119 6.87 4.15 -16.66
CA ALA A 119 7.90 3.18 -16.31
C ALA A 119 8.09 3.13 -14.78
N LEU A 120 8.32 1.95 -14.22
CA LEU A 120 8.46 1.77 -12.78
C LEU A 120 9.63 2.60 -12.23
N THR A 121 10.72 2.71 -13.00
CA THR A 121 11.93 3.49 -12.70
C THR A 121 11.68 4.98 -12.41
N GLU A 122 10.62 5.57 -12.95
CA GLU A 122 10.23 6.97 -12.68
C GLU A 122 9.77 7.19 -11.24
N PHE A 123 9.37 6.12 -10.55
CA PHE A 123 8.92 6.17 -9.16
C PHE A 123 10.05 5.98 -8.15
N GLN A 124 11.29 5.80 -8.61
CA GLN A 124 12.44 5.71 -7.73
C GLN A 124 12.65 7.05 -7.01
N PRO A 125 12.91 7.09 -5.69
CA PRO A 125 13.01 8.34 -4.93
C PRO A 125 14.00 9.36 -5.51
N SER A 126 15.13 8.89 -6.05
CA SER A 126 16.15 9.74 -6.69
C SER A 126 15.73 10.33 -8.05
N THR A 127 14.78 9.69 -8.74
CA THR A 127 14.22 10.15 -10.00
C THR A 127 13.01 11.06 -9.74
N PHE A 128 12.12 10.64 -8.84
CA PHE A 128 10.92 11.37 -8.46
C PHE A 128 11.22 12.76 -7.86
N CYS A 129 12.26 12.87 -7.02
CA CYS A 129 12.64 14.16 -6.43
C CYS A 129 13.15 15.17 -7.48
N ARG A 130 13.70 14.69 -8.61
CA ARG A 130 14.12 15.56 -9.74
C ARG A 130 12.92 16.08 -10.52
N TYR A 131 11.92 15.22 -10.77
CA TYR A 131 10.71 15.59 -11.50
C TYR A 131 9.93 16.72 -10.80
N HIS A 132 9.78 16.64 -9.47
CA HIS A 132 9.08 17.68 -8.69
C HIS A 132 9.89 18.97 -8.49
N ARG A 133 11.21 18.97 -8.70
CA ARG A 133 12.04 20.19 -8.67
C ARG A 133 12.17 20.88 -10.03
N GLY A 134 11.61 20.33 -11.10
CA GLY A 134 11.70 20.92 -12.44
C GLY A 134 13.13 20.91 -13.02
N GLU A 135 14.00 20.01 -12.57
CA GLU A 135 15.33 19.87 -13.17
C GLU A 135 15.23 19.14 -14.52
N PRO A 136 15.83 19.68 -15.61
CA PRO A 136 15.69 19.08 -16.93
C PRO A 136 16.40 17.72 -17.01
N GLU A 137 15.73 16.75 -17.64
CA GLU A 137 16.33 15.47 -18.02
C GLU A 137 17.63 15.73 -18.81
N ARG A 138 18.76 15.27 -18.28
CA ARG A 138 19.97 15.14 -19.10
C ARG A 138 19.72 14.03 -20.11
N ARG A 139 19.31 14.41 -21.33
CA ARG A 139 19.44 13.55 -22.51
C ARG A 139 20.92 13.14 -22.62
N ARG A 140 21.17 11.83 -22.59
CA ARG A 140 22.40 11.25 -23.12
C ARG A 140 22.25 11.06 -24.62
#